data_AF-A0A6I5C369-F1
#
_entry.id   AF-A0A6I5C369-F1
#
_cell.length_a   1.000
_cell.length_b   1.000
_cell.length_c   1.000
_cell.angle_alpha   90.00
_cell.angle_beta   90.00
_cell.angle_gamma   90.00
#
_symmetry.space_group_name_H-M   'P 1'
#
loop_
_entity.id
_entity.type
_entity.pdbx_description
1 polymer ?
#
loop_
_entity_poly.entity_id
_entity_poly.type
_entity_poly.pdbx_seq_one_letter_code
_entity_poly.pdbx_strand_id
1 'polypeptide(L)'
;KSNIGHTQAAAGVAGVIKTIMAIRNGVMPRTLHVERPTSHVDWDSGRVELLTEARPWHTEDGRPRRAGVSSFGVSGTNAHVIIEEAVEDTAEEPAGQRPDDAPDAAPAGTVVPWPVSARNASGLAAQAARLHAALSGAPAQDGTPE
;
A
#
# COMPACT_ATOMS: atom_id res chain seq x y z
N LYS A 1 -6.21 9.19 10.94
CA LYS A 1 -6.40 10.07 12.13
C LYS A 1 -6.54 9.28 13.41
N SER A 2 -7.48 8.34 13.53
CA SER A 2 -7.68 7.52 14.74
C SER A 2 -6.43 6.81 15.26
N ASN A 3 -5.48 6.43 14.38
CA ASN A 3 -4.28 5.69 14.77
C ASN A 3 -3.05 6.57 15.03
N ILE A 4 -2.89 7.67 14.29
CA ILE A 4 -1.64 8.46 14.23
C ILE A 4 -1.87 9.97 14.43
N GLY A 5 -3.05 10.34 14.93
CA GLY A 5 -3.45 11.73 15.09
C GLY A 5 -3.70 12.48 13.77
N HIS A 6 -3.80 13.80 13.85
CA HIS A 6 -3.98 14.67 12.69
C HIS A 6 -2.63 15.24 12.23
N THR A 7 -2.00 14.56 11.28
CA THR A 7 -0.67 14.90 10.72
C THR A 7 -0.65 16.15 9.82
N GLN A 8 -1.60 17.07 10.02
CA GLN A 8 -1.74 18.33 9.29
C GLN A 8 -1.55 18.18 7.78
N ALA A 9 -0.51 18.81 7.20
CA ALA A 9 -0.19 18.77 5.78
C ALA A 9 -0.02 17.36 5.22
N ALA A 10 0.38 16.39 6.05
CA ALA A 10 0.55 14.99 5.66
C ALA A 10 -0.73 14.14 5.83
N ALA A 11 -1.86 14.72 6.27
CA ALA A 11 -3.08 13.95 6.53
C ALA A 11 -3.64 13.29 5.26
N GLY A 12 -3.57 13.99 4.12
CA GLY A 12 -4.00 13.46 2.82
C GLY A 12 -3.18 12.24 2.41
N VAL A 13 -1.85 12.37 2.35
CA VAL A 13 -0.96 11.26 1.94
C VAL A 13 -1.01 10.08 2.92
N ALA A 14 -1.17 10.33 4.22
CA ALA A 14 -1.36 9.25 5.19
C ALA A 14 -2.65 8.44 4.91
N GLY A 15 -3.73 9.11 4.48
CA GLY A 15 -4.97 8.44 4.04
C GLY A 15 -4.79 7.63 2.76
N VAL A 16 -4.02 8.15 1.79
CA VAL A 16 -3.65 7.45 0.56
C VAL A 16 -2.84 6.19 0.87
N ILE A 17 -1.78 6.30 1.69
CA ILE A 17 -0.95 5.16 2.09
C ILE A 17 -1.78 4.09 2.82
N LYS A 18 -2.64 4.50 3.77
CA LYS A 18 -3.57 3.57 4.46
C LYS A 18 -4.40 2.79 3.44
N THR A 19 -4.95 3.49 2.46
CA THR A 19 -5.84 2.90 1.44
C THR A 19 -5.10 1.93 0.54
N ILE A 20 -3.91 2.32 0.04
CA ILE A 20 -3.07 1.43 -0.79
C ILE A 20 -2.70 0.16 -0.02
N MET A 21 -2.31 0.30 1.25
CA MET A 21 -1.99 -0.85 2.08
C MET A 21 -3.22 -1.73 2.35
N ALA A 22 -4.39 -1.14 2.57
CA ALA A 22 -5.63 -1.88 2.75
C ALA A 22 -6.01 -2.71 1.50
N ILE A 23 -5.85 -2.12 0.31
CA ILE A 23 -6.08 -2.81 -0.97
C ILE A 23 -5.05 -3.95 -1.14
N ARG A 24 -3.75 -3.65 -1.00
CA ARG A 24 -2.68 -4.66 -1.16
C ARG A 24 -2.80 -5.85 -0.23
N ASN A 25 -3.27 -5.62 1.00
CA ASN A 25 -3.45 -6.69 1.98
C ASN A 25 -4.86 -7.30 1.95
N GLY A 26 -5.76 -6.80 1.10
CA GLY A 26 -7.14 -7.28 1.02
C GLY A 26 -7.90 -7.17 2.35
N VAL A 27 -7.62 -6.15 3.17
CA VAL A 27 -8.21 -5.97 4.50
C VAL A 27 -8.64 -4.52 4.69
N MET A 28 -9.87 -4.31 5.15
CA MET A 28 -10.36 -3.04 5.64
C MET A 28 -9.94 -2.85 7.10
N PRO A 29 -9.04 -1.90 7.44
CA PRO A 29 -8.55 -1.72 8.80
C PRO A 29 -9.52 -0.91 9.67
N ARG A 30 -9.79 -1.40 10.88
CA ARG A 30 -10.71 -0.76 11.83
C ARG A 30 -10.39 0.70 12.13
N THR A 31 -11.43 1.47 12.45
CA THR A 31 -11.32 2.80 13.04
C THR A 31 -11.20 2.68 14.55
N LEU A 32 -10.20 3.33 15.15
CA LEU A 32 -9.97 3.30 16.60
C LEU A 32 -10.75 4.40 17.33
N HIS A 33 -10.91 4.20 18.65
CA HIS A 33 -11.50 5.17 19.58
C HIS A 33 -12.94 5.59 19.24
N VAL A 34 -13.71 4.64 18.72
CA VAL A 34 -15.12 4.84 18.44
C VAL A 34 -15.93 3.72 19.08
N GLU A 35 -16.70 4.06 20.11
CA GLU A 35 -17.59 3.13 20.82
C GLU A 35 -19.00 3.17 20.23
N ARG A 36 -19.47 4.35 19.84
CA ARG A 36 -20.78 4.58 19.25
C ARG A 36 -20.69 5.61 18.11
N PRO A 37 -21.38 5.40 16.97
CA PRO A 37 -21.50 6.43 15.94
C PRO A 37 -22.13 7.73 16.48
N THR A 38 -21.77 8.88 15.90
CA THR A 38 -22.39 10.17 16.28
C THR A 38 -23.88 10.18 15.94
N SER A 39 -24.70 10.74 16.82
CA SER A 39 -26.15 10.91 16.62
C SER A 39 -26.52 12.03 15.64
N HIS A 40 -25.53 12.81 15.18
CA HIS A 40 -25.74 13.92 14.23
C HIS A 40 -25.74 13.46 12.77
N VAL A 41 -25.48 12.18 12.53
CA VAL A 41 -25.53 11.56 11.21
C VAL A 41 -26.64 10.52 11.26
N ASP A 42 -27.54 10.59 10.28
CA ASP A 42 -28.46 9.51 9.99
C ASP A 42 -27.70 8.42 9.22
N TRP A 43 -27.41 7.33 9.90
CA TRP A 43 -26.65 6.20 9.34
C TRP A 43 -27.55 5.24 8.57
N ASP A 44 -28.85 5.19 8.89
CA ASP A 44 -29.79 4.22 8.33
C ASP A 44 -30.23 4.61 6.91
N SER A 45 -30.27 5.91 6.60
CA SER A 45 -30.57 6.39 5.24
C SER A 45 -29.35 6.36 4.30
N GLY A 46 -28.14 6.15 4.82
CA GLY A 46 -26.90 6.15 4.07
C GLY A 46 -26.53 4.78 3.49
N ARG A 47 -25.69 4.79 2.44
CA ARG A 47 -24.94 3.59 1.98
C ARG A 47 -23.56 3.49 2.64
N VAL A 48 -23.40 4.10 3.81
CA VAL A 48 -22.12 4.19 4.54
C VAL A 48 -22.27 3.62 5.92
N GLU A 49 -21.27 2.85 6.34
CA GLU A 49 -21.20 2.23 7.66
C GLU A 49 -19.86 2.59 8.30
N LEU A 50 -19.87 2.79 9.62
CA LEU A 50 -18.65 3.00 10.37
C LEU A 50 -17.91 1.67 10.60
N LEU A 51 -16.69 1.58 10.08
CA LEU A 51 -15.85 0.39 10.23
C LEU A 51 -15.19 0.33 11.62
N THR A 52 -15.83 -0.35 12.57
CA THR A 52 -15.36 -0.53 13.96
C THR A 52 -14.47 -1.76 14.15
N GLU A 53 -14.55 -2.72 13.23
CA GLU A 53 -13.76 -3.95 13.23
C GLU A 53 -12.96 -4.09 11.93
N ALA A 54 -11.81 -4.76 12.02
CA ALA A 54 -11.01 -5.04 10.83
C ALA A 54 -11.60 -6.27 10.15
N ARG A 55 -11.82 -6.20 8.84
CA ARG A 55 -12.46 -7.31 8.10
C ARG A 55 -11.81 -7.50 6.74
N PRO A 56 -11.84 -8.72 6.17
CA PRO A 56 -11.40 -8.94 4.80
C PRO A 56 -12.16 -8.02 3.83
N TRP A 57 -11.45 -7.51 2.84
CA TRP A 57 -12.01 -6.71 1.76
C TRP A 57 -12.27 -7.62 0.57
N HIS A 58 -13.40 -8.33 0.62
CA HIS A 58 -13.86 -9.17 -0.48
C HIS A 58 -14.27 -8.30 -1.69
N THR A 59 -13.98 -8.80 -2.89
CA THR A 59 -14.49 -8.26 -4.14
C THR A 59 -15.56 -9.20 -4.67
N GLU A 60 -16.66 -8.63 -5.16
CA GLU A 60 -17.70 -9.38 -5.87
C GLU A 60 -17.36 -9.39 -7.36
N ASP A 61 -17.49 -10.55 -8.00
CA ASP A 61 -17.46 -10.72 -9.46
C ASP A 61 -16.20 -10.16 -10.16
N GLY A 62 -15.03 -10.27 -9.50
CA GLY A 62 -13.75 -9.83 -10.06
C GLY A 62 -13.60 -8.32 -10.20
N ARG A 63 -14.48 -7.51 -9.57
CA ARG A 63 -14.37 -6.05 -9.62
C ARG A 63 -13.20 -5.55 -8.76
N PRO A 64 -12.41 -4.56 -9.24
CA PRO A 64 -11.30 -4.02 -8.46
C PRO A 64 -11.82 -3.28 -7.22
N ARG A 65 -11.09 -3.39 -6.10
CA ARG A 65 -11.39 -2.60 -4.89
C ARG A 65 -11.25 -1.11 -5.19
N ARG A 66 -12.21 -0.31 -4.74
CA ARG A 66 -12.18 1.16 -4.87
C ARG A 66 -12.36 1.81 -3.51
N ALA A 67 -11.59 2.87 -3.25
CA ALA A 67 -11.78 3.70 -2.07
C ALA A 67 -11.65 5.18 -2.39
N GLY A 68 -12.46 5.99 -1.72
CA GLY A 68 -12.31 7.44 -1.70
C GLY A 68 -11.43 7.89 -0.53
N VAL A 69 -10.54 8.84 -0.78
CA VAL A 69 -9.78 9.55 0.26
C VAL A 69 -10.09 11.04 0.15
N SER A 70 -10.67 11.58 1.22
CA SER A 70 -11.00 13.00 1.34
C SER A 70 -10.06 13.71 2.31
N SER A 71 -9.64 14.93 1.96
CA SER A 71 -8.89 15.83 2.83
C SER A 71 -9.48 17.23 2.77
N PHE A 72 -9.78 17.79 3.94
CA PHE A 72 -10.41 19.10 4.09
C PHE A 72 -9.47 20.02 4.87
N GLY A 73 -8.99 21.08 4.22
CA GLY A 73 -8.09 22.06 4.82
C GLY A 73 -8.85 23.10 5.65
N VAL A 74 -8.21 23.65 6.68
CA VAL A 74 -8.80 24.68 7.55
C VAL A 74 -9.16 25.97 6.80
N SER A 75 -8.48 26.25 5.68
CA SER A 75 -8.78 27.37 4.78
C SER A 75 -10.08 27.18 3.97
N GLY A 76 -10.67 25.98 4.00
CA GLY A 76 -11.80 25.60 3.13
C GLY A 76 -11.39 24.96 1.81
N THR A 77 -10.09 24.83 1.52
CA THR A 77 -9.60 24.09 0.33
C THR A 77 -9.76 22.59 0.56
N ASN A 78 -10.50 21.93 -0.33
CA ASN A 78 -10.83 20.52 -0.23
C ASN A 78 -10.22 19.74 -1.39
N ALA A 79 -9.79 18.51 -1.12
CA ALA A 79 -9.31 17.58 -2.14
C ALA A 79 -9.94 16.20 -1.91
N HIS A 80 -10.23 15.50 -3.02
CA HIS A 80 -10.76 14.16 -3.00
C HIS A 80 -10.13 13.34 -4.12
N VAL A 81 -9.73 12.11 -3.82
CA VAL A 81 -9.20 11.17 -4.80
C VAL A 81 -9.91 9.83 -4.67
N ILE A 82 -10.09 9.16 -5.81
CA ILE A 82 -10.53 7.77 -5.89
C ILE A 82 -9.30 6.92 -6.21
N ILE A 83 -9.09 5.87 -5.42
CA ILE A 83 -8.01 4.89 -5.60
C ILE A 83 -8.66 3.57 -5.98
N GLU A 84 -8.19 2.98 -7.06
CA GLU A 84 -8.61 1.67 -7.55
C GLU A 84 -7.45 0.68 -7.45
N GLU A 85 -7.77 -0.55 -7.10
CA GLU A 85 -6.86 -1.69 -7.22
C GLU A 85 -6.39 -1.84 -8.66
N ALA A 86 -5.07 -1.91 -8.86
CA ALA A 86 -4.53 -2.21 -10.17
C ALA A 86 -4.95 -3.63 -10.56
N VAL A 87 -5.59 -3.76 -11.72
CA VAL A 87 -5.74 -5.08 -12.35
C VAL A 87 -4.32 -5.52 -12.70
N GLU A 88 -3.88 -6.63 -12.14
CA GLU A 88 -2.77 -7.34 -12.74
C GLU A 88 -3.28 -7.78 -14.10
N ASP A 89 -2.99 -6.98 -15.14
CA ASP A 89 -2.69 -7.56 -16.44
C ASP A 89 -1.58 -8.54 -16.11
N THR A 90 -1.99 -9.78 -15.81
CA THR A 90 -1.13 -10.94 -15.93
C THR A 90 -0.60 -10.75 -17.32
N ALA A 91 0.64 -10.27 -17.43
CA ALA A 91 1.19 -9.82 -18.69
C ALA A 91 0.77 -10.89 -19.69
N GLU A 92 -0.12 -10.53 -20.63
CA GLU A 92 -0.24 -11.33 -21.82
C GLU A 92 1.22 -11.44 -22.24
N GLU A 93 1.77 -12.66 -22.18
CA GLU A 93 3.00 -12.97 -22.89
C GLU A 93 2.82 -12.27 -24.22
N PRO A 94 3.68 -11.27 -24.55
CA PRO A 94 3.39 -10.37 -25.65
C PRO A 94 3.00 -11.24 -26.84
N ALA A 95 1.80 -11.03 -27.38
CA ALA A 95 1.10 -11.95 -28.30
C ALA A 95 1.79 -12.13 -29.67
N GLY A 96 3.12 -12.01 -29.71
CA GLY A 96 4.01 -12.27 -30.83
C GLY A 96 5.37 -12.84 -30.43
N GLN A 97 5.59 -13.30 -29.18
CA GLN A 97 6.77 -14.11 -28.87
C GLN A 97 6.58 -15.52 -29.44
N ARG A 98 7.35 -15.85 -30.48
CA ARG A 98 7.49 -17.24 -30.93
C ARG A 98 8.05 -18.05 -29.74
N PRO A 99 7.76 -19.34 -29.61
CA PRO A 99 8.37 -20.20 -28.56
C PRO A 99 9.91 -20.11 -28.50
N ASP A 100 10.55 -19.66 -29.59
CA ASP A 100 12.00 -19.48 -29.71
C ASP A 100 12.53 -18.10 -29.23
N ASP A 101 11.65 -17.14 -28.88
CA ASP A 101 12.02 -15.77 -28.48
C ASP A 101 11.83 -15.50 -26.97
N ALA A 102 11.42 -16.51 -26.19
CA ALA A 102 11.44 -16.41 -24.74
C ALA A 102 12.91 -16.31 -24.29
N PRO A 103 13.32 -15.31 -23.48
CA PRO A 103 14.64 -15.33 -22.89
C PRO A 103 14.74 -16.63 -22.08
N ASP A 104 15.69 -17.49 -22.46
CA ASP A 104 15.97 -18.74 -21.78
C ASP A 104 16.02 -18.45 -20.27
N ALA A 105 15.11 -19.07 -19.51
CA ALA A 105 15.11 -18.94 -18.06
C ALA A 105 16.52 -19.28 -17.58
N ALA A 106 17.18 -18.32 -16.93
CA ALA A 106 18.57 -18.47 -16.55
C ALA A 106 18.76 -19.81 -15.80
N PRO A 107 19.76 -20.63 -16.16
CA PRO A 107 19.96 -21.94 -15.55
C PRO A 107 19.97 -21.84 -14.03
N ALA A 108 19.38 -22.83 -13.36
CA ALA A 108 19.45 -22.93 -11.91
C ALA A 108 20.93 -22.88 -11.46
N GLY A 109 21.26 -21.95 -10.57
CA GLY A 109 22.64 -21.70 -10.13
C GLY A 109 23.36 -20.56 -10.85
N THR A 110 22.69 -19.83 -11.76
CA THR A 110 23.24 -18.59 -12.33
C THR A 110 23.44 -17.55 -11.23
N VAL A 111 24.68 -17.10 -11.05
CA VAL A 111 25.01 -16.01 -10.12
C VAL A 111 24.60 -14.70 -10.77
N VAL A 112 23.58 -14.04 -10.21
CA VAL A 112 23.11 -12.72 -10.65
C VAL A 112 23.71 -11.66 -9.72
N PRO A 113 24.55 -10.74 -10.23
CA PRO A 113 25.09 -9.66 -9.39
C PRO A 113 23.98 -8.68 -9.02
N TRP A 114 23.89 -8.32 -7.74
CA TRP A 114 22.94 -7.33 -7.23
C TRP A 114 23.68 -6.03 -6.91
N PRO A 115 23.69 -5.04 -7.82
CA PRO A 115 24.40 -3.79 -7.58
C PRO A 115 23.70 -2.98 -6.47
N VAL A 116 24.49 -2.55 -5.49
CA VAL A 116 24.02 -1.69 -4.39
C VAL A 116 24.87 -0.42 -4.35
N SER A 117 24.22 0.73 -4.21
CA SER A 117 24.91 2.02 -4.12
C SER A 117 24.30 2.91 -3.04
N ALA A 118 25.11 3.85 -2.54
CA ALA A 118 24.68 4.88 -1.62
C ALA A 118 25.64 6.08 -1.70
N ARG A 119 25.23 7.22 -1.12
CA ARG A 119 26.03 8.45 -1.12
C ARG A 119 27.29 8.36 -0.26
N ASN A 120 27.33 7.47 0.72
CA ASN A 120 28.45 7.28 1.65
C ASN A 120 28.53 5.81 2.12
N ALA A 121 29.62 5.48 2.83
CA ALA A 121 29.90 4.11 3.27
C ALA A 121 28.85 3.56 4.24
N SER A 122 28.36 4.37 5.19
CA SER A 122 27.32 3.94 6.13
C SER A 122 25.99 3.65 5.42
N GLY A 123 25.61 4.47 4.45
CA GLY A 123 24.44 4.25 3.60
C GLY A 123 24.57 2.97 2.75
N LEU A 124 25.78 2.64 2.27
CA LEU A 124 26.01 1.43 1.50
C LEU A 124 25.81 0.19 2.37
N ALA A 125 26.37 0.20 3.58
CA ALA A 125 26.18 -0.89 4.55
C ALA A 125 24.69 -1.06 4.91
N ALA A 126 23.97 0.05 5.13
CA ALA A 126 22.53 0.01 5.42
C ALA A 126 21.69 -0.55 4.25
N GLN A 127 22.01 -0.18 3.01
CA GLN A 127 21.32 -0.75 1.83
C GLN A 127 21.60 -2.25 1.68
N ALA A 128 22.85 -2.68 1.85
CA ALA A 128 23.21 -4.10 1.80
C ALA A 128 22.49 -4.90 2.88
N ALA A 129 22.39 -4.36 4.10
CA ALA A 129 21.64 -5.00 5.19
C ALA A 129 20.14 -5.12 4.90
N ARG A 130 19.51 -4.08 4.34
CA ARG A 130 18.09 -4.13 3.92
C ARG A 130 17.85 -5.17 2.83
N LEU A 131 18.75 -5.25 1.85
CA LEU A 131 18.65 -6.22 0.77
C LEU A 131 18.76 -7.65 1.28
N HIS A 132 19.74 -7.90 2.16
CA HIS A 132 19.90 -9.18 2.83
C HIS A 132 18.67 -9.56 3.65
N ALA A 133 18.13 -8.62 4.45
CA ALA A 133 16.93 -8.86 5.25
C ALA A 133 15.71 -9.21 4.38
N ALA A 134 15.47 -8.45 3.32
CA ALA A 134 14.38 -8.69 2.37
C ALA A 134 14.48 -10.08 1.70
N LEU A 135 15.70 -10.49 1.32
CA LEU A 135 15.95 -11.81 0.75
C LEU A 135 15.80 -12.96 1.74
N SER A 136 16.16 -12.72 3.00
CA SER A 136 16.14 -13.73 4.05
C SER A 136 14.76 -13.87 4.70
N GLY A 137 13.80 -13.00 4.34
CA GLY A 137 12.50 -12.90 5.01
C GLY A 137 12.57 -12.28 6.41
N ALA A 138 13.68 -11.64 6.77
CA ALA A 138 13.83 -10.92 8.04
C ALA A 138 13.34 -9.48 7.90
N PRO A 139 12.70 -8.89 8.93
CA PRO A 139 12.28 -7.48 8.87
C PRO A 139 13.50 -6.56 8.70
N ALA A 140 13.38 -5.60 7.78
CA ALA A 140 14.41 -4.60 7.54
C ALA A 140 14.65 -3.77 8.81
N GLN A 141 15.90 -3.71 9.26
CA GLN A 141 16.30 -2.85 10.37
C GLN A 141 16.50 -1.43 9.83
N ASP A 142 15.70 -0.47 10.32
CA ASP A 142 15.92 0.95 10.02
C ASP A 142 17.18 1.40 10.74
N GLY A 143 18.27 1.53 9.99
CA GLY A 143 19.53 2.07 10.50
C GLY A 143 19.36 3.55 10.84
N THR A 144 19.10 3.85 12.11
CA THR A 144 19.37 5.18 12.66
C THR A 144 20.89 5.38 12.63
N PRO A 145 21.40 6.41 11.94
CA PRO A 145 22.81 6.76 12.08
C PRO A 145 23.06 7.31 13.49
N GLU A 146 24.08 6.78 14.17
CA GLU A 146 24.83 7.53 15.19
C GLU A 146 25.58 8.70 14.53
#